data_AF-A0A9D5G4Q9-F1
#
_entry.id   AF-A0A9D5G4Q9-F1
#
_cell.length_a   1.000
_cell.length_b   1.000
_cell.length_c   1.000
_cell.angle_alpha   90.00
_cell.angle_beta   90.00
_cell.angle_gamma   90.00
#
_symmetry.space_group_name_H-M   'P 1'
#
loop_
_entity.id
_entity.type
_entity.pdbx_description
1 polymer ?
#
loop_
_entity_poly.entity_id
_entity_poly.type
_entity_poly.pdbx_seq_one_letter_code
_entity_poly.pdbx_strand_id
1 'polypeptide(L)'
;MKRSWFILTALVAALLWPAQPVRANDSVGALVAVQGEDAVHHVLSMRERRFDGIVEERLDFSCGAAVLATLFRDGYAAPVTERDVFAGMLNVSDAATVSRRGFSLLDIKNYAKTVGLGAEGFNLPIRSLGDLKVPGVVLLNYHGYHHFALLRHLDDQYAYVADPALGNRVLSLPD
;
A
#
# COMPACT_ATOMS: atom_id res chain seq x y z
N MET A 1 63.23 41.05 35.20
CA MET A 1 64.40 40.21 34.83
C MET A 1 64.28 38.85 35.48
N LYS A 2 64.38 37.77 34.67
CA LYS A 2 64.56 36.34 35.03
C LYS A 2 63.33 35.64 35.65
N ARG A 3 62.92 34.41 35.31
CA ARG A 3 63.07 33.49 34.16
C ARG A 3 62.18 32.27 34.53
N SER A 4 61.53 31.67 33.54
CA SER A 4 60.64 30.50 33.62
C SER A 4 61.36 29.23 34.14
N TRP A 5 60.66 28.34 34.88
CA TRP A 5 60.81 26.88 34.72
C TRP A 5 59.62 26.07 35.31
N PHE A 6 58.89 25.48 34.37
CA PHE A 6 57.97 24.35 34.34
C PHE A 6 58.10 23.13 35.31
N ILE A 7 56.95 22.47 35.51
CA ILE A 7 56.72 21.02 35.74
C ILE A 7 57.25 20.43 37.06
N LEU A 8 56.36 20.16 38.04
CA LEU A 8 56.45 18.93 38.84
C LEU A 8 55.22 18.60 39.72
N THR A 9 53.99 18.52 39.22
CA THR A 9 52.90 17.86 39.99
C THR A 9 51.87 17.20 39.07
N ALA A 10 52.31 16.27 38.22
CA ALA A 10 51.40 15.44 37.41
C ALA A 10 51.80 13.95 37.47
N LEU A 11 52.20 13.45 38.65
CA LEU A 11 52.68 12.08 38.79
C LEU A 11 52.14 11.32 40.01
N VAL A 12 50.97 11.71 40.56
CA VAL A 12 50.34 11.00 41.70
C VAL A 12 48.86 10.62 41.46
N ALA A 13 48.29 10.87 40.27
CA ALA A 13 46.90 10.51 39.98
C ALA A 13 46.72 9.25 39.11
N ALA A 14 47.78 8.50 38.81
CA ALA A 14 47.73 7.35 37.91
C ALA A 14 47.40 6.00 38.59
N LEU A 15 47.12 5.97 39.90
CA LEU A 15 46.94 4.70 40.64
C LEU A 15 45.49 4.23 40.84
N LEU A 16 44.49 4.93 40.30
CA LEU A 16 43.06 4.61 40.55
C LEU A 16 42.20 4.68 39.27
N TRP A 17 42.74 4.34 38.10
CA TRP A 17 41.90 4.11 36.92
C TRP A 17 41.43 2.65 36.90
N PRO A 18 40.12 2.35 36.96
CA PRO A 18 39.65 0.98 36.84
C PRO A 18 40.02 0.46 35.44
N ALA A 19 40.68 -0.70 35.40
CA ALA A 19 40.97 -1.40 34.15
C ALA A 19 39.66 -1.61 33.39
N GLN A 20 39.53 -1.00 32.22
CA GLN A 20 38.43 -1.33 31.33
C GLN A 20 38.62 -2.77 30.85
N PRO A 21 37.59 -3.63 30.86
CA PRO A 21 37.74 -4.97 30.34
C PRO A 21 38.00 -4.87 28.83
N VAL A 22 39.20 -5.28 28.42
CA VAL A 22 39.52 -5.55 27.02
C VAL A 22 38.54 -6.63 26.55
N ARG A 23 37.57 -6.26 25.71
CA ARG A 23 36.82 -7.25 24.95
C ARG A 23 37.71 -7.74 23.82
N ALA A 24 38.17 -8.98 23.92
CA ALA A 24 38.78 -9.69 22.81
C ALA A 24 37.77 -9.70 21.67
N ASN A 25 38.10 -9.03 20.57
CA ASN A 25 37.41 -9.21 19.30
C ASN A 25 38.00 -10.45 18.66
N ASP A 26 37.48 -11.62 19.05
CA ASP A 26 37.80 -12.88 18.40
C ASP A 26 37.03 -12.93 17.08
N SER A 27 37.49 -12.15 16.10
CA SER A 27 37.13 -12.33 14.71
C SER A 27 37.86 -13.56 14.18
N VAL A 28 37.42 -14.74 14.63
CA VAL A 28 37.79 -16.03 14.06
C VAL A 28 36.50 -16.72 13.67
N GLY A 29 36.18 -16.58 12.38
CA GLY A 29 35.22 -17.43 11.68
C GLY A 29 33.89 -17.61 12.40
N ALA A 30 32.98 -16.66 12.20
CA ALA A 30 31.56 -16.98 12.25
C ALA A 30 31.27 -17.99 11.13
N LEU A 31 31.61 -19.26 11.40
CA LEU A 31 30.92 -20.40 10.88
C LEU A 31 29.44 -20.06 11.03
N VAL A 32 28.73 -20.12 9.92
CA VAL A 32 27.29 -20.01 9.83
C VAL A 32 26.70 -20.93 10.89
N ALA A 33 26.43 -20.38 12.07
CA ALA A 33 25.49 -20.95 12.99
C ALA A 33 24.17 -20.75 12.27
N VAL A 34 23.73 -21.79 11.55
CA VAL A 34 22.32 -22.00 11.27
C VAL A 34 21.68 -22.20 12.64
N GLN A 35 21.49 -21.10 13.38
CA GLN A 35 20.55 -21.07 14.47
C GLN A 35 19.21 -21.34 13.81
N GLY A 36 18.70 -22.55 14.04
CA GLY A 36 17.29 -22.86 13.89
C GLY A 36 16.51 -22.03 14.89
N GLU A 37 16.48 -20.72 14.66
CA GLU A 37 15.35 -19.93 15.07
C GLU A 37 14.21 -20.47 14.23
N ASP A 38 13.13 -20.91 14.87
CA ASP A 38 11.88 -21.22 14.19
C ASP A 38 11.39 -19.91 13.54
N ALA A 39 11.98 -19.55 12.41
CA ALA A 39 11.53 -18.47 11.57
C ALA A 39 10.16 -18.92 11.09
N VAL A 40 9.12 -18.41 11.75
CA VAL A 40 7.74 -18.59 11.31
C VAL A 40 7.64 -17.87 9.97
N HIS A 41 7.91 -18.61 8.91
CA HIS A 41 7.73 -18.12 7.56
C HIS A 41 6.23 -17.97 7.34
N HIS A 42 5.76 -16.73 7.18
CA HIS A 42 4.38 -16.45 6.83
C HIS A 42 4.15 -16.89 5.39
N VAL A 43 3.71 -18.14 5.20
CA VAL A 43 3.43 -18.71 3.88
C VAL A 43 2.04 -18.26 3.45
N LEU A 44 1.99 -17.43 2.40
CA LEU A 44 0.74 -17.05 1.76
C LEU A 44 0.39 -18.08 0.67
N SER A 45 -0.89 -18.48 0.64
CA SER A 45 -1.45 -19.23 -0.47
C SER A 45 -1.46 -18.40 -1.75
N MET A 46 -1.57 -19.07 -2.91
CA MET A 46 -1.70 -18.40 -4.21
C MET A 46 -2.92 -17.47 -4.27
N ARG A 47 -4.00 -17.81 -3.56
CA ARG A 47 -5.19 -16.97 -3.44
C ARG A 47 -4.89 -15.70 -2.64
N GLU A 48 -4.29 -15.83 -1.45
CA GLU A 48 -3.96 -14.68 -0.62
C GLU A 48 -3.01 -13.73 -1.35
N ARG A 49 -1.99 -14.25 -2.05
CA ARG A 49 -1.08 -13.43 -2.86
C ARG A 49 -1.79 -12.69 -3.99
N ARG A 50 -2.82 -13.30 -4.60
CA ARG A 50 -3.60 -12.65 -5.67
C ARG A 50 -4.35 -11.42 -5.15
N PHE A 51 -4.85 -11.46 -3.91
CA PHE A 51 -5.60 -10.36 -3.30
C PHE A 51 -4.75 -9.48 -2.36
N ASP A 52 -3.41 -9.62 -2.40
CA ASP A 52 -2.52 -8.83 -1.58
C ASP A 52 -2.70 -7.33 -1.89
N GLY A 53 -2.87 -6.54 -0.82
CA GLY A 53 -3.21 -5.13 -0.92
C GLY A 53 -4.53 -4.85 -1.65
N ILE A 54 -5.52 -5.73 -1.66
CA ILE A 54 -6.86 -5.45 -2.23
C ILE A 54 -7.93 -5.74 -1.18
N VAL A 55 -9.02 -4.97 -1.18
CA VAL A 55 -10.25 -5.35 -0.48
C VAL A 55 -11.05 -6.21 -1.43
N GLU A 56 -11.11 -7.52 -1.16
CA GLU A 56 -11.93 -8.46 -1.94
C GLU A 56 -13.42 -8.11 -1.74
N GLU A 57 -14.17 -8.04 -2.84
CA GLU A 57 -15.62 -7.84 -2.78
C GLU A 57 -16.33 -9.09 -2.24
N ARG A 58 -17.32 -8.88 -1.38
CA ARG A 58 -18.11 -9.99 -0.80
C ARG A 58 -19.61 -9.84 -0.98
N LEU A 59 -20.05 -8.70 -1.50
CA LEU A 59 -21.46 -8.39 -1.70
C LEU A 59 -21.75 -8.25 -3.20
N ASP A 60 -22.99 -8.51 -3.59
CA ASP A 60 -23.40 -8.23 -4.97
C ASP A 60 -23.41 -6.71 -5.20
N PHE A 61 -22.94 -6.30 -6.37
CA PHE A 61 -22.91 -4.91 -6.82
C PHE A 61 -22.07 -3.94 -5.96
N SER A 62 -21.11 -4.47 -5.19
CA SER A 62 -20.24 -3.67 -4.32
C SER A 62 -18.85 -3.38 -4.90
N CYS A 63 -18.55 -3.78 -6.14
CA CYS A 63 -17.23 -3.60 -6.75
C CYS A 63 -16.69 -2.16 -6.61
N GLY A 64 -17.53 -1.15 -6.82
CA GLY A 64 -17.16 0.26 -6.60
C GLY A 64 -16.79 0.59 -5.15
N ALA A 65 -17.51 0.02 -4.18
CA ALA A 65 -17.21 0.18 -2.75
C ALA A 65 -15.91 -0.53 -2.36
N ALA A 66 -15.67 -1.72 -2.89
CA ALA A 66 -14.43 -2.47 -2.64
C ALA A 66 -13.20 -1.80 -3.27
N VAL A 67 -13.33 -1.21 -4.47
CA VAL A 67 -12.28 -0.37 -5.07
C VAL A 67 -11.97 0.84 -4.18
N LEU A 68 -12.99 1.56 -3.72
CA LEU A 68 -12.80 2.71 -2.85
C LEU A 68 -12.20 2.33 -1.50
N ALA A 69 -12.64 1.22 -0.90
CA ALA A 69 -12.05 0.71 0.33
C ALA A 69 -10.57 0.36 0.14
N THR A 70 -10.21 -0.24 -1.00
CA THR A 70 -8.80 -0.49 -1.38
C THR A 70 -8.03 0.82 -1.50
N LEU A 71 -8.57 1.80 -2.21
CA LEU A 71 -7.93 3.10 -2.40
C LEU A 71 -7.74 3.84 -1.07
N PHE A 72 -8.72 3.80 -0.17
CA PHE A 72 -8.66 4.48 1.12
C PHE A 72 -7.67 3.82 2.06
N ARG A 73 -7.64 2.48 2.09
CA ARG A 73 -6.68 1.73 2.91
C ARG A 73 -5.25 1.91 2.40
N ASP A 74 -5.02 1.73 1.11
CA ASP A 74 -3.66 1.71 0.56
C ASP A 74 -3.14 3.12 0.25
N GLY A 75 -4.01 4.02 -0.24
CA GLY A 75 -3.64 5.37 -0.66
C GLY A 75 -3.73 6.42 0.44
N TYR A 76 -4.60 6.22 1.44
CA TYR A 76 -4.86 7.20 2.51
C TYR A 76 -4.67 6.64 3.93
N ALA A 77 -4.17 5.40 4.07
CA ALA A 77 -4.00 4.72 5.36
C ALA A 77 -5.26 4.72 6.24
N ALA A 78 -6.45 4.77 5.62
CA ALA A 78 -7.73 4.79 6.32
C ALA A 78 -8.24 3.35 6.52
N PRO A 79 -8.52 2.92 7.77
CA PRO A 79 -8.90 1.55 8.08
C PRO A 79 -10.40 1.32 7.81
N VAL A 80 -10.82 1.43 6.56
CA VAL A 80 -12.22 1.21 6.13
C VAL A 80 -12.42 -0.18 5.56
N THR A 81 -13.61 -0.74 5.76
CA THR A 81 -14.03 -2.00 5.13
C THR A 81 -14.90 -1.74 3.90
N GLU A 82 -15.08 -2.77 3.06
CA GLU A 82 -16.08 -2.77 1.98
C GLU A 82 -17.46 -2.35 2.49
N ARG A 83 -17.88 -2.88 3.66
CA ARG A 83 -19.21 -2.60 4.23
C ARG A 83 -19.38 -1.15 4.64
N ASP A 84 -18.35 -0.54 5.23
CA ASP A 84 -18.38 0.86 5.66
C ASP A 84 -18.55 1.79 4.46
N VAL A 85 -17.76 1.53 3.41
CA VAL A 85 -17.82 2.28 2.16
C VAL A 85 -19.15 2.05 1.46
N PHE A 86 -19.63 0.81 1.38
CA PHE A 86 -20.91 0.45 0.75
C PHE A 86 -22.08 1.19 1.43
N ALA A 87 -22.13 1.18 2.76
CA ALA A 87 -23.15 1.91 3.51
C ALA A 87 -23.05 3.43 3.29
N GLY A 88 -21.84 3.96 3.25
CA GLY A 88 -21.59 5.38 2.96
C GLY A 88 -22.05 5.78 1.56
N MET A 89 -21.77 4.96 0.55
CA MET A 89 -22.20 5.18 -0.83
C MET A 89 -23.73 5.12 -0.96
N LEU A 90 -24.40 4.19 -0.27
CA LEU A 90 -25.87 4.12 -0.28
C LEU A 90 -26.55 5.40 0.21
N ASN A 91 -25.91 6.18 1.10
CA ASN A 91 -26.46 7.45 1.57
C ASN A 91 -26.48 8.55 0.51
N VAL A 92 -25.72 8.39 -0.58
CA VAL A 92 -25.60 9.38 -1.67
C VAL A 92 -26.06 8.82 -3.02
N SER A 93 -26.72 7.67 -3.00
CA SER A 93 -27.15 6.92 -4.19
C SER A 93 -28.62 6.53 -4.11
N ASP A 94 -29.23 6.28 -5.26
CA ASP A 94 -30.57 5.68 -5.31
C ASP A 94 -30.49 4.17 -5.05
N ALA A 95 -30.93 3.73 -3.87
CA ALA A 95 -30.91 2.33 -3.46
C ALA A 95 -31.62 1.41 -4.48
N ALA A 96 -32.73 1.87 -5.08
CA ALA A 96 -33.46 1.07 -6.06
C ALA A 96 -32.64 0.82 -7.33
N THR A 97 -31.81 1.79 -7.74
CA THR A 97 -30.89 1.63 -8.87
C THR A 97 -29.70 0.77 -8.49
N VAL A 98 -29.08 0.99 -7.33
CA VAL A 98 -27.92 0.22 -6.85
C VAL A 98 -28.26 -1.26 -6.75
N SER A 99 -29.43 -1.64 -6.21
CA SER A 99 -29.83 -3.05 -6.11
C SER A 99 -30.02 -3.77 -7.45
N ARG A 100 -30.13 -3.03 -8.57
CA ARG A 100 -30.32 -3.61 -9.91
C ARG A 100 -29.11 -3.50 -10.82
N ARG A 101 -28.28 -2.46 -10.62
CA ARG A 101 -27.20 -2.07 -11.54
C ARG A 101 -25.86 -1.81 -10.85
N GLY A 102 -25.85 -1.78 -9.53
CA GLY A 102 -24.73 -1.33 -8.72
C GLY A 102 -24.51 0.17 -8.76
N PHE A 103 -23.40 0.58 -8.12
CA PHE A 103 -22.99 1.98 -8.06
C PHE A 103 -22.49 2.47 -9.41
N SER A 104 -22.75 3.72 -9.73
CA SER A 104 -22.19 4.41 -10.89
C SER A 104 -20.91 5.16 -10.54
N LEU A 105 -20.17 5.62 -11.56
CA LEU A 105 -19.07 6.57 -11.35
C LEU A 105 -19.52 7.88 -10.70
N LEU A 106 -20.78 8.29 -10.93
CA LEU A 106 -21.35 9.48 -10.28
C LEU A 106 -21.55 9.24 -8.78
N ASP A 107 -22.01 8.04 -8.39
CA ASP A 107 -22.13 7.65 -6.98
C ASP A 107 -20.78 7.64 -6.28
N ILE A 108 -19.76 7.06 -6.92
CA ILE A 108 -18.37 7.08 -6.45
C ILE A 108 -17.88 8.52 -6.25
N LYS A 109 -18.11 9.41 -7.24
CA LYS A 109 -17.75 10.83 -7.14
C LYS A 109 -18.48 11.53 -6.00
N ASN A 110 -19.78 11.30 -5.85
CA ASN A 110 -20.59 11.91 -4.80
C ASN A 110 -20.11 11.48 -3.41
N TYR A 111 -19.83 10.19 -3.23
CA TYR A 111 -19.31 9.67 -1.97
C TYR A 111 -17.88 10.17 -1.68
N ALA A 112 -17.00 10.22 -2.67
CA ALA A 112 -15.66 10.80 -2.49
C ALA A 112 -15.73 12.25 -1.95
N LYS A 113 -16.71 13.04 -2.42
CA LYS A 113 -16.94 14.39 -1.92
C LYS A 113 -17.41 14.43 -0.46
N THR A 114 -18.24 13.49 -0.01
CA THR A 114 -18.72 13.49 1.38
C THR A 114 -17.60 13.19 2.37
N VAL A 115 -16.56 12.46 1.94
CA VAL A 115 -15.35 12.20 2.73
C VAL A 115 -14.25 13.25 2.51
N GLY A 116 -14.56 14.37 1.85
CA GLY A 116 -13.65 15.51 1.68
C GLY A 116 -12.62 15.36 0.56
N LEU A 117 -12.78 14.39 -0.34
CA LEU A 117 -11.89 14.17 -1.47
C LEU A 117 -12.42 14.85 -2.74
N GLY A 118 -11.51 15.44 -3.51
CA GLY A 118 -11.78 15.87 -4.87
C GLY A 118 -11.83 14.66 -5.81
N ALA A 119 -12.91 14.54 -6.58
CA ALA A 119 -13.07 13.48 -7.57
C ALA A 119 -13.65 14.04 -8.87
N GLU A 120 -13.01 13.70 -9.99
CA GLU A 120 -13.47 14.06 -11.32
C GLU A 120 -13.52 12.84 -12.23
N GLY A 121 -14.50 12.83 -13.13
CA GLY A 121 -14.73 11.76 -14.07
C GLY A 121 -14.29 12.18 -15.47
N PHE A 122 -13.55 11.31 -16.16
CA PHE A 122 -13.04 11.58 -17.49
C PHE A 122 -13.37 10.42 -18.43
N ASN A 123 -13.59 10.76 -19.71
CA ASN A 123 -13.63 9.79 -20.79
C ASN A 123 -12.41 10.04 -21.67
N LEU A 124 -11.38 9.21 -21.51
CA LEU A 124 -10.08 9.38 -22.14
C LEU A 124 -9.73 8.14 -22.97
N PRO A 125 -9.01 8.31 -24.08
CA PRO A 125 -8.41 7.17 -24.76
C PRO A 125 -7.33 6.54 -23.87
N ILE A 126 -7.14 5.23 -24.00
CA ILE A 126 -6.17 4.45 -23.19
C ILE A 126 -4.77 5.08 -23.19
N ARG A 127 -4.32 5.59 -24.35
CA ARG A 127 -3.01 6.25 -24.49
C ARG A 127 -2.83 7.46 -23.57
N SER A 128 -3.90 8.16 -23.21
CA SER A 128 -3.85 9.29 -22.28
C SER A 128 -3.81 8.86 -20.81
N LEU A 129 -4.07 7.59 -20.49
CA LEU A 129 -3.99 7.09 -19.12
C LEU A 129 -2.54 6.88 -18.65
N GLY A 130 -1.57 6.77 -19.58
CA GLY A 130 -0.15 6.64 -19.24
C GLY A 130 0.43 7.87 -18.52
N ASP A 131 -0.16 9.04 -18.72
CA ASP A 131 0.26 10.27 -18.05
C ASP A 131 -0.23 10.36 -16.59
N LEU A 132 -1.10 9.44 -16.16
CA LEU A 132 -1.68 9.44 -14.83
C LEU A 132 -0.66 8.96 -13.79
N LYS A 133 -0.26 9.85 -12.89
CA LYS A 133 0.74 9.57 -11.84
C LYS A 133 0.16 8.97 -10.55
N VAL A 134 -1.16 8.84 -10.48
CA VAL A 134 -1.87 8.40 -9.28
C VAL A 134 -2.81 7.25 -9.64
N PRO A 135 -3.10 6.33 -8.70
CA PRO A 135 -4.10 5.29 -8.94
C PRO A 135 -5.47 5.90 -9.28
N GLY A 136 -6.16 5.31 -10.24
CA GLY A 136 -7.46 5.79 -10.72
C GLY A 136 -8.50 4.68 -10.76
N VAL A 137 -9.76 5.02 -10.45
CA VAL A 137 -10.88 4.08 -10.64
C VAL A 137 -11.22 4.01 -12.12
N VAL A 138 -11.18 2.81 -12.70
CA VAL A 138 -11.49 2.56 -14.10
C VAL A 138 -12.68 1.62 -14.24
N LEU A 139 -13.42 1.78 -15.34
CA LEU A 139 -14.49 0.88 -15.73
C LEU A 139 -13.97 -0.12 -16.75
N LEU A 140 -13.97 -1.39 -16.38
CA LEU A 140 -13.63 -2.52 -17.24
C LEU A 140 -14.91 -3.14 -17.81
N ASN A 141 -14.77 -3.79 -18.97
CA ASN A 141 -15.84 -4.57 -19.59
C ASN A 141 -15.35 -5.98 -19.86
N TYR A 142 -15.91 -6.94 -19.12
CA TYR A 142 -15.66 -8.37 -19.30
C TYR A 142 -16.84 -9.01 -20.02
N HIS A 143 -16.76 -9.14 -21.35
CA HIS A 143 -17.80 -9.81 -22.16
C HIS A 143 -19.23 -9.27 -21.96
N GLY A 144 -19.40 -7.96 -21.81
CA GLY A 144 -20.68 -7.30 -21.56
C GLY A 144 -20.96 -7.03 -20.08
N TYR A 145 -20.12 -7.51 -19.18
CA TYR A 145 -20.19 -7.20 -17.75
C TYR A 145 -19.30 -6.02 -17.39
N HIS A 146 -19.92 -4.94 -16.92
CA HIS A 146 -19.25 -3.73 -16.48
C HIS A 146 -18.76 -3.88 -15.04
N HIS A 147 -17.48 -3.62 -14.80
CA HIS A 147 -16.85 -3.84 -13.50
C HIS A 147 -15.87 -2.71 -13.15
N PHE A 148 -15.83 -2.30 -11.88
CA PHE A 148 -14.86 -1.31 -11.42
C PHE A 148 -13.59 -1.97 -10.92
N ALA A 149 -12.45 -1.43 -11.32
CA ALA A 149 -11.14 -1.81 -10.81
C ALA A 149 -10.29 -0.58 -10.53
N LEU A 150 -9.24 -0.74 -9.74
CA LEU A 150 -8.25 0.29 -9.51
C LEU A 150 -7.10 0.11 -10.50
N LEU A 151 -6.93 1.07 -11.42
CA LEU A 151 -5.73 1.16 -12.25
C LEU A 151 -4.59 1.72 -11.39
N ARG A 152 -3.54 0.93 -11.19
CA ARG A 152 -2.36 1.34 -10.40
C ARG A 152 -1.25 1.91 -11.28
N HIS A 153 -1.04 1.29 -12.43
CA HIS A 153 0.03 1.65 -13.36
C HIS A 153 -0.36 1.23 -14.78
N LEU A 154 0.18 1.95 -15.75
CA LEU A 154 0.07 1.64 -17.16
C LEU A 154 1.42 1.89 -17.81
N ASP A 155 1.90 0.91 -18.57
CA ASP A 155 3.06 1.03 -19.44
C ASP A 155 2.64 0.87 -20.92
N ASP A 156 3.59 0.86 -21.84
CA ASP A 156 3.32 0.79 -23.28
C ASP A 156 2.58 -0.49 -23.71
N GLN A 157 2.66 -1.57 -22.92
CA GLN A 157 2.13 -2.88 -23.29
C GLN A 157 1.07 -3.38 -22.31
N TYR A 158 1.07 -2.90 -21.07
CA TYR A 158 0.33 -3.49 -19.97
C TYR A 158 -0.37 -2.46 -19.07
N ALA A 159 -1.57 -2.82 -18.63
CA ALA A 159 -2.27 -2.16 -17.53
C ALA A 159 -2.26 -3.05 -16.29
N TYR A 160 -1.83 -2.48 -15.16
CA TYR A 160 -1.80 -3.13 -13.86
C TYR A 160 -3.03 -2.70 -13.07
N VAL A 161 -3.95 -3.64 -12.88
CA VAL A 161 -5.24 -3.39 -12.25
C VAL A 161 -5.40 -4.22 -10.97
N ALA A 162 -5.90 -3.58 -9.93
CA ALA A 162 -6.39 -4.22 -8.72
C ALA A 162 -7.91 -4.37 -8.84
N ASP A 163 -8.36 -5.57 -9.20
CA ASP A 163 -9.76 -5.92 -9.38
C ASP A 163 -10.29 -6.56 -8.09
N PRO A 164 -11.36 -6.03 -7.46
CA PRO A 164 -11.90 -6.60 -6.22
C PRO A 164 -12.45 -8.03 -6.35
N ALA A 165 -12.86 -8.43 -7.55
CA ALA A 165 -13.43 -9.75 -7.85
C ALA A 165 -12.34 -10.76 -8.21
N LEU A 166 -11.34 -10.30 -8.96
CA LEU A 166 -10.33 -11.16 -9.57
C LEU A 166 -8.94 -11.01 -8.95
N GLY A 167 -8.73 -10.04 -8.07
CA GLY A 167 -7.44 -9.68 -7.49
C GLY A 167 -6.52 -8.90 -8.43
N ASN A 168 -5.23 -8.88 -8.12
CA ASN A 168 -4.22 -8.19 -8.91
C ASN A 168 -4.06 -8.86 -10.29
N ARG A 169 -4.18 -8.06 -11.36
CA ARG A 169 -4.07 -8.52 -12.75
C ARG A 169 -3.22 -7.59 -13.61
N VAL A 170 -2.62 -8.19 -14.62
CA VAL A 170 -1.95 -7.49 -15.72
C VAL A 170 -2.75 -7.76 -16.99
N LEU A 171 -3.15 -6.69 -17.67
CA LEU A 171 -3.93 -6.75 -18.91
C LEU A 171 -3.06 -6.24 -20.06
N SER A 172 -2.99 -6.97 -21.16
CA SER A 172 -2.34 -6.48 -22.38
C SER A 172 -3.17 -5.36 -23.00
N LEU A 173 -2.51 -4.28 -23.39
CA LEU A 173 -3.13 -3.21 -24.16
C LEU A 173 -3.26 -3.63 -25.63
N PRO A 174 -4.35 -3.26 -26.30
CA PRO A 174 -4.44 -3.40 -27.75
C PRO A 174 -3.49 -2.41 -28.43
N ASP A 175 -2.94 -2.82 -29.59
CA ASP A 175 -2.07 -2.00 -30.44
C ASP A 175 -2.73 -0.66 -30.87
#